data_AF-A0A842QR87-F1
#
_entry.id   AF-A0A842QR87-F1
#
_cell.length_a   1.000
_cell.length_b   1.000
_cell.length_c   1.000
_cell.angle_alpha   90.00
_cell.angle_beta   90.00
_cell.angle_gamma   90.00
#
_symmetry.space_group_name_H-M   'P 1'
#
loop_
_entity.id
_entity.type
_entity.pdbx_description
1 polymer ?
#
loop_
_entity_poly.entity_id
_entity_poly.type
_entity_poly.pdbx_seq_one_letter_code
_entity_poly.pdbx_strand_id
1 'polypeptide(L)' 'MISEETNIDFEERSRRNVIHFYREELLKVDEGEKATEHFNERQRKSLVKQGVLTRTYGHGGCRLELTKQTKKIIKKQAQ' A
#
# COMPACT_ATOMS: atom_id res chain seq x y z
N MET A 1 7.94 3.71 -29.54
CA MET A 1 6.75 3.34 -28.73
C MET A 1 7.25 2.41 -27.64
N ILE A 2 7.08 2.78 -26.37
CA ILE A 2 7.37 1.86 -25.26
C ILE A 2 6.16 0.94 -25.17
N SER A 3 6.38 -0.36 -25.35
CA SER A 3 5.34 -1.39 -25.33
C SER A 3 4.61 -1.39 -23.98
N GLU A 4 3.30 -1.68 -23.97
CA GLU A 4 2.49 -1.72 -22.74
C GLU A 4 3.07 -2.68 -21.67
N GLU A 5 3.75 -3.75 -22.09
CA GLU A 5 4.42 -4.72 -21.18
C GLU A 5 5.54 -4.08 -20.34
N THR A 6 6.29 -3.13 -20.89
CA THR A 6 7.36 -2.42 -20.17
C THR A 6 6.83 -1.51 -19.05
N ASN A 7 5.62 -0.96 -19.20
CA ASN A 7 5.00 -0.11 -18.19
C ASN A 7 4.51 -0.91 -16.98
N ILE A 8 3.98 -2.12 -17.20
CA ILE A 8 3.50 -3.00 -16.12
C ILE A 8 4.65 -3.40 -15.19
N ASP A 9 5.82 -3.74 -15.75
CA ASP A 9 7.02 -4.10 -14.96
C ASP A 9 7.53 -2.92 -14.12
N PHE A 10 7.52 -1.70 -14.65
CA PHE A 10 7.96 -0.51 -13.91
C PHE A 10 7.03 -0.17 -12.74
N GLU A 11 5.71 -0.15 -12.97
CA GLU A 11 4.74 0.14 -11.92
C GLU A 11 4.77 -0.91 -10.81
N GLU A 12 4.93 -2.19 -11.17
CA GLU A 12 5.02 -3.26 -10.20
C GLU A 12 6.29 -3.15 -9.34
N ARG A 13 7.45 -2.89 -9.94
CA ARG A 13 8.71 -2.66 -9.21
C ARG A 13 8.62 -1.45 -8.30
N SER A 14 8.10 -0.34 -8.82
CA SER A 14 7.89 0.89 -8.05
C SER A 14 7.03 0.63 -6.82
N ARG A 15 5.91 -0.08 -6.99
CA ARG A 15 5.04 -0.47 -5.88
C ARG A 15 5.74 -1.37 -4.86
N ARG A 16 6.49 -2.38 -5.31
CA ARG A 16 7.27 -3.24 -4.39
C ARG A 16 8.27 -2.41 -3.58
N ASN A 17 9.00 -1.51 -4.24
CA ASN A 17 9.96 -0.63 -3.56
C ASN A 17 9.29 0.24 -2.49
N VAL A 18 8.11 0.77 -2.78
CA VAL A 18 7.34 1.56 -1.80
C VAL A 18 6.87 0.70 -0.63
N ILE A 19 6.40 -0.52 -0.89
CA ILE A 19 6.01 -1.48 0.16
C ILE A 19 7.21 -1.80 1.06
N HIS A 20 8.39 -1.99 0.48
CA HIS A 20 9.62 -2.20 1.23
C HIS A 20 10.01 -0.98 2.06
N PHE A 21 9.92 0.21 1.48
CA PHE A 21 10.29 1.45 2.14
C PHE A 21 9.42 1.73 3.38
N TYR A 22 8.10 1.51 3.28
CA TYR A 22 7.15 1.72 4.39
C TYR A 22 6.80 0.44 5.14
N ARG A 23 7.66 -0.58 5.14
CA ARG A 23 7.31 -1.91 5.64
C ARG A 23 6.84 -1.88 7.09
N GLU A 24 7.53 -1.13 7.95
CA GLU A 24 7.22 -1.07 9.38
C GLU A 24 5.86 -0.42 9.65
N GLU A 25 5.59 0.72 9.00
CA GLU A 25 4.32 1.43 9.12
C GLU A 25 3.17 0.61 8.52
N LEU A 26 3.40 -0.08 7.40
CA LEU A 26 2.40 -0.93 6.79
C LEU A 26 2.08 -2.16 7.66
N LEU A 27 3.06 -2.73 8.37
CA LEU A 27 2.81 -3.82 9.33
C LEU A 27 1.89 -3.38 10.46
N LYS A 28 2.13 -2.20 11.05
CA LYS A 28 1.26 -1.61 12.09
C LYS A 28 -0.17 -1.41 11.58
N VAL A 29 -0.32 -0.98 10.32
CA VAL A 29 -1.64 -0.87 9.68
C VAL A 29 -2.29 -2.26 9.47
N ASP A 30 -1.52 -3.32 9.15
CA ASP A 30 -2.05 -4.69 9.07
C ASP A 30 -2.50 -5.22 10.44
N GLU A 31 -1.80 -4.82 11.51
CA GLU A 31 -2.12 -5.15 12.91
C GLU A 31 -3.36 -4.40 13.44
N GLY A 32 -3.88 -3.45 12.67
CA GLY A 32 -5.13 -2.75 12.99
C GLY A 32 -4.96 -1.34 13.54
N GLU A 33 -3.77 -0.75 13.43
CA GLU A 33 -3.57 0.68 13.67
C GLU A 33 -4.16 1.53 12.53
N LYS A 34 -4.30 2.86 12.73
CA LYS A 34 -4.84 3.74 11.68
C LYS A 34 -3.71 4.23 10.78
N ALA A 35 -3.88 4.12 9.47
CA ALA A 35 -2.93 4.70 8.52
C ALA A 35 -2.73 6.22 8.70
N THR A 36 -3.67 6.92 9.34
CA THR A 36 -3.53 8.35 9.64
C THR A 36 -2.51 8.66 10.73
N GLU A 37 -2.16 7.68 11.57
CA GLU A 37 -1.19 7.82 12.66
C GLU A 37 0.25 7.62 12.16
N HIS A 38 0.43 6.80 11.10
CA HIS A 38 1.75 6.46 10.55
C HIS A 38 2.12 7.23 9.28
N PHE A 39 1.14 7.74 8.55
CA PHE A 39 1.38 8.43 7.27
C PHE A 39 0.73 9.80 7.26
N ASN A 40 1.42 10.79 6.70
CA ASN A 40 0.83 12.11 6.43
C ASN A 40 -0.13 12.07 5.24
N GLU A 41 -0.91 13.14 5.03
CA GLU A 41 -1.94 13.18 3.99
C GLU A 41 -1.37 12.93 2.58
N ARG A 42 -0.22 13.52 2.25
CA ARG A 42 0.43 13.36 0.95
C ARG A 42 0.85 11.92 0.71
N GLN A 43 1.46 11.29 1.71
CA GLN A 43 1.86 9.87 1.68
C GLN A 43 0.62 8.98 1.51
N ARG A 44 -0.44 9.18 2.28
CA ARG A 44 -1.68 8.40 2.15
C ARG A 44 -2.28 8.49 0.76
N LYS A 45 -2.36 9.70 0.18
CA LYS A 45 -2.84 9.89 -1.19
C LYS A 45 -1.96 9.16 -2.21
N SER A 46 -0.64 9.22 -2.06
CA SER A 46 0.30 8.51 -2.92
C SER A 46 0.15 6.99 -2.81
N LEU A 47 0.07 6.46 -1.60
CA LEU A 47 -0.07 5.02 -1.33
C LEU A 47 -1.40 4.47 -1.85
N VAL A 48 -2.47 5.26 -1.79
CA VAL A 48 -3.75 4.90 -2.43
C VAL A 48 -3.61 4.88 -3.95
N LYS A 49 -2.98 5.91 -4.54
CA LYS A 49 -2.75 5.97 -5.99
C LYS A 49 -1.93 4.79 -6.52
N GLN A 50 -0.96 4.33 -5.73
CA GLN A 50 -0.10 3.20 -6.07
C GLN A 50 -0.72 1.82 -5.76
N GLY A 51 -1.96 1.78 -5.25
CA GLY A 51 -2.65 0.54 -4.91
C GLY A 51 -2.07 -0.18 -3.68
N VAL A 52 -1.32 0.52 -2.84
CA VAL A 52 -0.78 -0.03 -1.58
C VAL A 52 -1.86 -0.01 -0.49
N LEU A 53 -2.56 1.12 -0.38
CA LEU A 53 -3.71 1.33 0.50
C LEU A 53 -5.02 1.41 -0.30
N THR A 54 -6.13 1.04 0.32
CA THR A 54 -7.48 1.25 -0.20
C THR A 54 -8.34 1.94 0.85
N ARG A 55 -9.37 2.67 0.38
CA ARG A 55 -10.40 3.24 1.24
C ARG A 55 -11.52 2.21 1.43
N THR A 56 -11.81 1.88 2.67
CA THR A 56 -12.94 1.04 3.07
C THR A 56 -13.95 1.94 3.79
N TYR A 57 -15.19 1.95 3.31
CA TYR A 57 -16.28 2.72 3.92
C TYR A 57 -17.14 1.76 4.74
N GLY A 58 -17.42 2.12 6.00
CA GLY A 58 -18.30 1.36 6.88
C GLY A 58 -19.16 2.28 7.73
N HIS A 59 -19.93 1.70 8.67
CA HIS A 59 -20.82 2.44 9.57
C HIS A 59 -20.11 3.51 10.43
N GLY A 60 -18.78 3.44 10.59
CA GLY A 60 -17.95 4.41 11.31
C GLY A 60 -17.17 5.40 10.44
N GLY A 61 -17.48 5.50 9.14
CA GLY A 61 -16.80 6.40 8.20
C GLY A 61 -15.79 5.71 7.27
N CYS A 62 -14.80 6.47 6.80
CA CYS A 62 -13.78 6.00 5.86
C CYS A 62 -12.50 5.60 6.61
N ARG A 63 -12.03 4.37 6.40
CA ARG A 63 -10.75 3.87 6.89
C ARG A 63 -9.82 3.54 5.73
N LEU A 64 -8.51 3.67 5.95
CA LEU A 64 -7.49 3.21 5.02
C LEU A 64 -6.94 1.87 5.48
N GLU A 65 -6.94 0.90 4.58
CA GLU A 65 -6.51 -0.47 4.84
C GLU A 65 -5.53 -0.93 3.76
N LEU A 66 -4.70 -1.93 4.08
CA LEU A 66 -3.82 -2.55 3.10
C LEU A 66 -4.62 -3.29 2.03
N THR A 67 -4.22 -3.14 0.76
CA THR A 67 -4.81 -3.97 -0.31
C THR A 67 -4.42 -5.44 -0.16
N LYS A 68 -5.23 -6.34 -0.74
CA LYS A 68 -4.95 -7.78 -0.74
C LYS A 68 -3.56 -8.11 -1.33
N GLN A 69 -3.13 -7.36 -2.35
CA GLN A 69 -1.81 -7.55 -2.97
C GLN A 69 -0.69 -7.13 -2.01
N THR A 70 -0.80 -5.97 -1.37
CA THR A 70 0.16 -5.51 -0.35
C THR A 70 0.30 -6.51 0.79
N LYS A 71 -0.82 -7.00 1.35
CA LYS A 71 -0.80 -8.02 2.41
C LYS A 71 -0.05 -9.28 2.00
N LYS A 72 -0.21 -9.73 0.75
CA LYS A 72 0.53 -10.90 0.22
C LYS A 72 2.04 -10.66 0.15
N ILE A 73 2.45 -9.46 -0.29
CA ILE A 73 3.87 -9.10 -0.42
C ILE A 73 4.52 -9.03 0.96
N ILE A 74 3.89 -8.37 1.92
CA ILE A 74 4.41 -8.24 3.29
C ILE A 74 4.54 -9.62 3.96
N LYS A 75 3.53 -10.49 3.84
CA LYS A 75 3.56 -11.84 4.45
C LYS A 75 4.59 -12.78 3.83
N LYS A 76 4.84 -12.68 2.51
CA LYS A 76 5.89 -13.45 1.84
C LYS A 76 7.31 -13.10 2.30
N GLN A 77 7.50 -11.94 2.93
CA GLN A 77 8.80 -11.47 3.42
C GLN A 77 9.01 -11.72 4.92
N ALA A 78 8.09 -12.43 5.58
CA ALA A 78 8.20 -12.84 6.97
C ALA A 78 8.62 -14.32 7.10
N GLN A 79 8.92 -14.99 5.98
CA GLN A 79 9.45 -16.35 5.89
C GLN A 79 10.90 -16.34 5.43
#